data_AF-A0A7W1CWF1-F1
#
_entry.id   AF-A0A7W1CWF1-F1
#
_cell.length_a   1.000
_cell.length_b   1.000
_cell.length_c   1.000
_cell.angle_alpha   90.00
_cell.angle_beta   90.00
_cell.angle_gamma   90.00
#
_symmetry.space_group_name_H-M   'P 1'
#
loop_
_entity.id
_entity.type
_entity.pdbx_description
1 polymer ?
#
loop_
_entity_poly.entity_id
_entity_poly.type
_entity_poly.pdbx_seq_one_letter_code
_entity_poly.pdbx_strand_id
1 'polypeptide(L)' 'MKGGQDWSRVEEEHFEVVAVTLFGKIVVARYATLEQAEWSARKLVEEAERNPRGYVQYLARPARGPARER' A
#
# COMPACT_ATOMS: atom_id res chain seq x y z
N MET A 1 -25.35 6.39 -30.52
CA MET A 1 -23.90 6.10 -30.57
C MET A 1 -23.45 5.75 -29.16
N LYS A 2 -23.03 4.50 -28.93
CA LYS A 2 -22.66 3.97 -27.62
C LYS A 2 -21.15 4.18 -27.44
N GLY A 3 -20.76 5.30 -26.86
CA GLY A 3 -19.38 5.60 -26.50
C GLY A 3 -19.17 5.30 -25.02
N GLY A 4 -19.11 4.02 -24.67
CA GLY A 4 -18.65 3.61 -23.34
C GLY A 4 -17.20 4.03 -23.21
N GLN A 5 -16.95 5.08 -22.43
CA GLN A 5 -15.59 5.41 -21.99
C GLN A 5 -15.24 4.41 -20.91
N ASP A 6 -14.58 3.37 -21.39
CA ASP A 6 -13.90 2.32 -20.67
C ASP A 6 -12.85 2.95 -19.75
N TRP A 7 -13.15 2.98 -18.44
CA TRP A 7 -12.23 3.44 -17.39
C TRP A 7 -11.13 2.41 -17.08
N SER A 8 -10.89 1.42 -17.96
CA SER A 8 -10.01 0.26 -17.69
C SER A 8 -8.54 0.49 -18.04
N ARG A 9 -8.11 1.74 -18.19
CA ARG A 9 -6.71 2.17 -18.28
C ARG A 9 -6.54 3.21 -17.18
N VAL A 10 -6.01 2.91 -16.00
CA VAL A 10 -4.68 2.38 -15.79
C VAL A 10 -4.72 1.55 -14.50
N GLU A 11 -4.50 0.24 -14.59
CA GLU A 11 -3.84 -0.46 -13.48
C GLU A 11 -2.40 0.08 -13.45
N GLU A 12 -2.22 1.34 -13.00
CA GLU A 12 -0.91 1.82 -12.61
C GLU A 12 -0.47 0.85 -11.51
N GLU A 13 0.66 0.16 -11.73
CA GLU A 13 1.28 -0.71 -10.75
C GLU A 13 1.70 0.12 -9.54
N HIS A 14 0.73 0.46 -8.71
CA HIS A 14 0.95 1.22 -7.50
C HIS A 14 1.48 0.28 -6.43
N PHE A 15 2.31 0.79 -5.55
CA PHE A 15 2.84 0.08 -4.39
C PHE A 15 2.22 0.65 -3.13
N GLU A 16 1.90 -0.19 -2.16
CA GLU A 16 1.30 0.21 -0.90
C GLU A 16 2.26 -0.03 0.25
N VAL A 17 2.26 0.86 1.22
CA VAL A 17 2.81 0.59 2.55
C VAL A 17 1.67 0.16 3.45
N VAL A 18 1.84 -0.99 4.08
CA VAL A 18 0.87 -1.63 4.96
C VAL A 18 1.41 -1.67 6.36
N ALA A 19 0.66 -1.10 7.30
CA ALA A 19 0.89 -1.28 8.73
C ALA A 19 0.22 -2.59 9.18
N VAL A 20 1.03 -3.47 9.78
CA VAL A 20 0.57 -4.67 10.47
C VAL A 20 0.30 -4.31 11.92
N THR A 21 -0.93 -4.51 12.36
CA THR A 21 -1.37 -4.35 13.74
C THR A 21 -1.70 -5.71 14.34
N LEU A 22 -1.93 -5.76 15.65
CA LEU A 22 -2.50 -6.94 16.32
C LEU A 22 -3.90 -7.32 15.79
N PHE A 23 -4.59 -6.41 15.11
CA PHE A 23 -5.98 -6.58 14.67
C PHE A 23 -6.10 -6.72 13.14
N GLY A 24 -4.99 -6.81 12.41
CA GLY A 24 -4.99 -6.94 10.96
C GLY A 24 -4.04 -5.98 10.25
N LYS A 25 -4.27 -5.80 8.94
CA LYS A 25 -3.40 -5.03 8.04
C LYS A 25 -4.14 -3.79 7.52
N ILE A 26 -3.50 -2.63 7.62
CA ILE A 26 -4.07 -1.35 7.18
C ILE A 26 -3.13 -0.72 6.16
N VAL A 27 -3.66 -0.28 5.02
CA VAL A 27 -2.89 0.51 4.05
C VAL A 27 -2.72 1.92 4.61
N VAL A 28 -1.47 2.37 4.77
CA VAL A 28 -1.16 3.69 5.33
C VAL A 28 -0.63 4.67 4.30
N ALA A 29 -0.10 4.18 3.17
CA ALA A 29 0.33 5.02 2.06
C ALA A 29 0.34 4.23 0.74
N ARG A 30 0.26 4.96 -0.38
CA ARG A 30 0.42 4.43 -1.73
C ARG A 30 1.45 5.25 -2.49
N TYR A 31 2.22 4.59 -3.34
CA TYR A 31 3.33 5.15 -4.10
C TYR A 31 3.31 4.63 -5.53
N ALA A 32 3.91 5.38 -6.45
CA ALA A 32 4.03 4.96 -7.84
C ALA A 32 5.16 3.93 -8.04
N THR A 33 6.15 3.89 -7.14
CA THR A 33 7.28 2.97 -7.26
C THR A 33 7.52 2.16 -5.99
N LEU A 34 8.11 0.97 -6.15
CA LEU A 34 8.48 0.10 -5.03
C LEU A 34 9.51 0.79 -4.13
N GLU A 35 10.52 1.42 -4.72
CA GLU A 35 11.58 2.10 -3.98
C GLU A 35 11.03 3.17 -3.02
N GLN A 36 10.03 3.94 -3.46
CA GLN A 36 9.37 4.93 -2.60
C GLN A 36 8.60 4.27 -1.45
N ALA A 37 7.89 3.17 -1.73
CA ALA A 37 7.16 2.42 -0.72
C ALA A 37 8.12 1.78 0.30
N GLU A 38 9.22 1.18 -0.15
CA GLU A 38 10.23 0.58 0.72
C GLU A 38 10.93 1.62 1.58
N TRP A 39 11.35 2.75 0.99
CA TRP A 39 11.95 3.85 1.73
C TRP A 39 11.00 4.36 2.82
N SER A 40 9.72 4.57 2.48
CA SER A 40 8.70 5.02 3.42
C SER A 40 8.45 4.00 4.54
N ALA A 41 8.33 2.71 4.20
CA ALA A 41 8.16 1.64 5.19
C ALA A 41 9.34 1.62 6.20
N ARG A 42 10.57 1.81 5.73
CA ARG A 42 11.76 1.89 6.60
C ARG A 42 11.70 3.10 7.53
N LYS A 43 11.33 4.29 7.03
CA LYS A 43 11.17 5.48 7.86
C LYS A 43 10.12 5.27 8.97
N LEU A 44 9.00 4.62 8.63
CA LEU A 44 7.93 4.34 9.58
C LEU A 44 8.33 3.31 10.65
N VAL A 45 9.18 2.34 10.31
CA VAL A 45 9.77 1.41 11.29
C VAL A 45 10.69 2.18 12.25
N GLU A 46 11.61 3.01 11.75
CA GLU A 46 12.49 3.83 12.60
C GLU A 46 11.70 4.75 13.56
N GLU A 47 10.59 5.33 13.08
CA GLU A 47 9.71 6.15 13.91
C GLU A 47 8.98 5.32 14.97
N ALA A 48 8.50 4.13 14.61
CA ALA A 48 7.78 3.25 15.54
C ALA A 48 8.68 2.66 16.63
N GLU A 49 9.96 2.41 16.36
CA GLU A 49 10.94 2.04 17.39
C GLU A 49 11.11 3.15 18.44
N ARG A 50 10.98 4.42 18.02
CA ARG A 50 11.10 5.59 18.90
C ARG A 50 9.80 5.93 19.62
N ASN A 51 8.65 5.60 19.02
CA ASN A 51 7.33 5.86 19.59
C ASN A 51 6.32 4.77 19.16
N PRO A 52 6.19 3.69 19.93
CA PRO A 52 5.37 2.56 19.55
C PRO A 52 3.87 2.90 19.59
N ARG A 53 3.28 3.18 18.42
CA ARG A 53 1.85 3.47 18.24
C ARG A 53 0.95 2.23 18.12
N GLY A 54 1.41 1.06 18.55
CA GLY A 54 0.66 -0.20 18.47
C GLY A 54 0.73 -0.92 17.10
N TYR A 55 1.58 -0.44 16.20
CA TYR A 55 1.92 -1.14 14.95
C TYR A 55 3.09 -2.08 15.19
N VAL A 56 2.96 -3.32 14.71
CA VAL A 56 3.96 -4.37 14.87
C VAL A 56 5.01 -4.29 13.75
N GLN A 57 4.61 -3.90 12.54
CA GLN A 57 5.49 -3.85 11.38
C GLN A 57 4.91 -2.96 10.26
N TYR A 58 5.77 -2.39 9.42
CA TYR A 58 5.37 -1.76 8.16
C TYR A 58 5.99 -2.52 6.98
N LEU A 59 5.20 -2.77 5.94
CA LEU A 59 5.59 -3.57 4.77
C LEU A 59 5.25 -2.85 3.47
N ALA A 60 6.18 -2.79 2.53
CA ALA A 60 5.91 -2.39 1.16
C ALA A 60 5.44 -3.61 0.35
N ARG A 61 4.40 -3.45 -0.48
CA ARG A 61 3.93 -4.49 -1.40
C ARG A 61 3.31 -3.88 -2.65
N PRO A 62 3.20 -4.62 -3.77
CA PRO A 62 2.34 -4.21 -4.87
C PRO A 62 0.89 -4.03 -4.39
N ALA A 63 0.24 -2.95 -4.80
CA ALA A 63 -1.18 -2.76 -4.64
C ALA A 63 -1.87 -3.85 -5.46
N ARG A 64 -2.59 -4.74 -4.79
CA ARG A 64 -3.50 -5.60 -5.53
C ARG A 64 -4.59 -4.69 -6.07
N GLY A 65 -4.70 -4.59 -7.39
CA GLY A 65 -5.94 -4.16 -8.04
C GLY A 65 -7.11 -4.99 -7.51
N PRO A 66 -8.38 -4.56 -7.69
CA PRO A 66 -9.54 -5.25 -7.14
C PRO A 66 -9.40 -6.74 -7.45
N ALA A 67 -9.10 -7.52 -6.41
CA ALA A 67 -8.89 -8.93 -6.55
C ALA A 67 -10.20 -9.46 -7.14
N ARG A 68 -10.16 -9.88 -8.40
CA ARG A 68 -11.26 -10.59 -9.02
C ARG A 68 -11.36 -11.90 -8.25
N GLU A 69 -12.13 -11.86 -7.17
CA GLU A 69 -12.63 -13.01 -6.44
C GLU A 69 -13.25 -13.93 -7.49
N ARG A 70 -12.68 -15.13 -7.62
CA ARG A 70 -13.15 -16.16 -8.55
C ARG A 70 -13.54 -17.37 -7.73
#